data_AF-A0A7X3ATH2-F1
#
_entry.id   AF-A0A7X3ATH2-F1
#
_cell.length_a   1.000
_cell.length_b   1.000
_cell.length_c   1.000
_cell.angle_alpha   90.00
_cell.angle_beta   90.00
_cell.angle_gamma   90.00
#
_symmetry.space_group_name_H-M   'P 1'
#
loop_
_entity.id
_entity.type
_entity.pdbx_description
1 polymer ?
#
loop_
_entity_poly.entity_id
_entity_poly.type
_entity_poly.pdbx_seq_one_letter_code
_entity_poly.pdbx_strand_id
1 'polypeptide(L)'
;MLYSLSLFNERQEGFFIGLFASRAKARRTAEHYLFAVPGFRDYPCTYEITEKTVIGTVDSSGTVHMISGWDEDAEGDETDVWSSACYADFSEAQRAMDATKRRMNKQEWSLDAWVGQRHWTEGFVRVFLQNKSDKTSISEEIK
;
A
#
# COMPACT_ATOMS: atom_id res chain seq x y z
N MET A 1 10.53 17.38 -2.39
CA MET A 1 10.22 16.24 -3.28
C MET A 1 10.61 14.97 -2.56
N LEU A 2 9.77 13.94 -2.63
CA LEU A 2 10.03 12.59 -2.14
C LEU A 2 9.84 11.57 -3.28
N TYR A 3 10.29 10.35 -3.06
CA TYR A 3 10.18 9.24 -3.99
C TYR A 3 9.38 8.12 -3.33
N SER A 4 8.19 7.85 -3.84
CA SER A 4 7.32 6.76 -3.40
C SER A 4 7.79 5.47 -4.03
N LEU A 5 7.95 4.42 -3.21
CA LEU A 5 8.26 3.07 -3.66
C LEU A 5 7.07 2.15 -3.38
N SER A 6 6.60 1.50 -4.43
CA SER A 6 5.66 0.39 -4.33
C SER A 6 6.24 -0.84 -5.02
N LEU A 7 6.06 -2.02 -4.42
CA LEU A 7 6.36 -3.31 -5.04
C LEU A 7 5.07 -3.93 -5.57
N PHE A 8 5.16 -4.72 -6.63
CA PHE A 8 4.01 -5.38 -7.23
C PHE A 8 4.31 -6.85 -7.47
N ASN A 9 3.39 -7.74 -7.10
CA ASN A 9 3.47 -9.14 -7.52
C ASN A 9 2.96 -9.30 -8.96
N GLU A 10 3.00 -10.52 -9.51
CA GLU A 10 2.57 -10.76 -10.89
C GLU A 10 1.06 -10.61 -11.11
N ARG A 11 0.27 -10.55 -10.04
CA ARG A 11 -1.16 -10.23 -10.07
C ARG A 11 -1.43 -8.72 -10.03
N GLN A 12 -0.38 -7.89 -10.10
CA GLN A 12 -0.44 -6.43 -9.98
C GLN A 12 -0.96 -5.95 -8.61
N GLU A 13 -0.90 -6.79 -7.58
CA GLU A 13 -1.19 -6.38 -6.21
C GLU A 13 -0.05 -5.50 -5.70
N GLY A 14 -0.39 -4.28 -5.27
CA GLY A 14 0.57 -3.25 -4.89
C GLY A 14 0.87 -3.22 -3.39
N PHE A 15 2.14 -3.24 -3.04
CA PHE A 15 2.66 -3.13 -1.69
C PHE A 15 3.39 -1.79 -1.53
N PHE A 16 2.77 -0.85 -0.81
CA PHE A 16 3.42 0.42 -0.52
C PHE A 16 4.56 0.24 0.49
N ILE A 17 5.79 0.52 0.07
CA ILE A 17 6.99 0.33 0.90
C ILE A 17 7.35 1.60 1.65
N GLY A 18 7.24 2.77 1.04
CA GLY A 18 7.56 4.01 1.74
C GLY A 18 7.90 5.20 0.86
N LEU A 19 8.24 6.30 1.53
CA LEU A 19 8.66 7.56 0.95
C LEU A 19 10.14 7.82 1.25
N PHE A 20 10.90 8.15 0.22
CA PHE A 20 12.36 8.31 0.31
C PHE A 20 12.81 9.69 -0.13
N ALA A 21 13.84 10.23 0.53
CA ALA A 21 14.44 11.50 0.16
C ALA A 21 15.18 11.47 -1.20
N SER A 22 15.49 10.28 -1.74
CA SER A 22 16.14 10.16 -3.04
C SER A 22 15.72 8.90 -3.79
N ARG A 23 15.68 8.99 -5.13
CA ARG A 23 15.42 7.87 -6.04
C ARG A 23 16.42 6.73 -5.83
N ALA A 24 17.69 7.06 -5.54
CA ALA A 24 18.74 6.09 -5.28
C ALA A 24 18.48 5.29 -3.99
N LYS A 25 17.98 5.94 -2.92
CA LYS A 25 17.62 5.25 -1.68
C LYS A 25 16.42 4.33 -1.89
N ALA A 26 15.36 4.82 -2.56
CA ALA A 26 14.21 4.00 -2.92
C ALA A 26 14.62 2.75 -3.72
N ARG A 27 15.47 2.91 -4.74
CA ARG A 27 15.95 1.79 -5.56
C ARG A 27 16.71 0.74 -4.74
N ARG A 28 17.65 1.16 -3.89
CA ARG A 28 18.39 0.22 -3.03
C ARG A 28 17.48 -0.52 -2.06
N THR A 29 16.45 0.16 -1.53
CA THR A 29 15.43 -0.52 -0.72
C THR A 29 14.66 -1.54 -1.55
N ALA A 30 14.23 -1.20 -2.76
CA ALA A 30 13.52 -2.14 -3.63
C ALA A 30 14.36 -3.39 -3.94
N GLU A 31 15.62 -3.19 -4.30
CA GLU A 31 16.59 -4.27 -4.54
C GLU A 31 16.78 -5.15 -3.30
N HIS A 32 16.86 -4.55 -2.11
CA HIS A 32 16.93 -5.29 -0.85
C HIS A 32 15.67 -6.15 -0.62
N TYR A 33 14.48 -5.59 -0.84
CA TYR A 33 13.22 -6.33 -0.69
C TYR A 33 13.14 -7.53 -1.63
N LEU A 34 13.43 -7.31 -2.92
CA LEU A 34 13.41 -8.35 -3.93
C LEU A 34 14.49 -9.43 -3.73
N PHE A 35 15.57 -9.12 -3.01
CA PHE A 35 16.63 -10.08 -2.73
C PHE A 35 16.45 -10.83 -1.41
N ALA A 36 16.05 -10.13 -0.35
CA ALA A 36 16.18 -10.61 1.03
C ALA A 36 14.86 -10.87 1.74
N VAL A 37 13.75 -10.22 1.36
CA VAL A 37 12.50 -10.30 2.11
C VAL A 37 11.63 -11.44 1.55
N PRO A 38 11.19 -12.40 2.38
CA PRO A 38 10.27 -13.46 1.96
C PRO A 38 9.02 -12.93 1.26
N GLY A 39 8.40 -13.72 0.41
CA GLY A 39 7.31 -13.28 -0.47
C GLY A 39 7.84 -12.44 -1.64
N PHE A 40 8.49 -11.30 -1.38
CA PHE A 40 9.02 -10.45 -2.46
C PHE A 40 10.16 -11.10 -3.25
N ARG A 41 11.03 -11.85 -2.57
CA ARG A 41 12.10 -12.62 -3.23
C ARG A 41 11.62 -13.96 -3.79
N ASP A 42 10.55 -14.50 -3.22
CA ASP A 42 10.08 -15.86 -3.50
C ASP A 42 9.13 -15.88 -4.72
N TYR A 43 8.56 -14.73 -5.08
CA TYR A 43 7.66 -14.54 -6.21
C TYR A 43 8.24 -13.53 -7.22
N PRO A 44 7.79 -13.57 -8.50
CA PRO A 44 8.22 -12.61 -9.51
C PRO A 44 7.62 -11.23 -9.25
N CYS A 45 8.24 -10.49 -8.33
CA CYS A 45 7.86 -9.13 -7.99
C CYS A 45 8.64 -8.09 -8.81
N THR A 46 7.99 -6.95 -9.06
CA THR A 46 8.59 -5.76 -9.67
C THR A 46 8.39 -4.56 -8.75
N TYR A 47 8.90 -3.39 -9.12
CA TYR A 47 8.70 -2.18 -8.34
C TYR A 47 8.52 -0.95 -9.23
N GLU A 48 7.84 0.04 -8.67
CA GLU A 48 7.69 1.37 -9.26
C GLU A 48 8.23 2.43 -8.30
N ILE A 49 8.91 3.44 -8.85
CA ILE A 49 9.34 4.63 -8.11
C ILE A 49 8.75 5.88 -8.76
N THR A 50 7.78 6.49 -8.08
CA THR A 50 7.10 7.72 -8.50
C THR A 50 7.55 8.91 -7.66
N GLU A 51 7.56 10.09 -8.27
CA GLU A 51 7.88 11.33 -7.58
C GLU A 51 6.63 11.85 -6.84
N LYS A 52 6.84 12.32 -5.61
CA LYS A 52 5.80 12.91 -4.76
C LYS A 52 6.22 14.30 -4.34
N THR A 53 5.47 15.29 -4.81
CA THR A 53 5.59 16.67 -4.33
C THR A 53 5.29 16.72 -2.84
N VAL A 54 6.03 17.56 -2.11
CA VAL A 54 5.76 17.87 -0.71
C VAL A 54 5.32 19.32 -0.62
N ILE A 55 4.16 19.54 -0.04
CA ILE A 55 3.57 20.85 0.21
C ILE A 55 3.95 21.26 1.64
N GLY A 56 4.49 22.48 1.79
CA GLY A 56 5.03 22.98 3.05
C GLY A 56 6.50 22.63 3.28
N THR A 57 7.00 22.98 4.47
CA THR A 57 8.39 22.71 4.89
C THR A 57 8.40 21.59 5.91
N VAL A 58 9.05 20.48 5.58
CA VAL A 58 9.18 19.33 6.48
C VAL A 58 10.09 19.71 7.65
N ASP A 59 9.63 19.47 8.87
CA ASP A 59 10.40 19.71 10.08
C ASP A 59 11.49 18.63 10.29
N SER A 60 12.20 18.72 11.41
CA SER A 60 13.24 17.74 11.75
C SER A 60 12.71 16.33 11.99
N SER A 61 11.41 16.13 12.20
CA SER A 61 10.83 14.79 12.34
C SER A 61 10.85 14.02 11.02
N GLY A 62 10.86 14.73 9.89
CA GLY A 62 10.75 14.10 8.58
C GLY A 62 9.36 13.55 8.28
N THR A 63 8.38 13.81 9.14
CA THR A 63 7.00 13.33 8.98
C THR A 63 6.32 14.06 7.85
N VAL A 64 5.64 13.31 7.00
CA VAL A 64 4.73 13.87 5.99
C VAL A 64 3.41 13.12 6.02
N HIS A 65 2.35 13.81 5.62
CA HIS A 65 1.00 13.28 5.55
C HIS A 65 0.62 13.04 4.10
N MET A 66 -0.01 11.90 3.82
CA MET A 66 -0.51 11.57 2.49
C MET A 66 -1.96 11.12 2.60
N ILE A 67 -2.81 11.70 1.76
CA ILE A 67 -4.20 11.29 1.62
C ILE A 67 -4.24 10.17 0.59
N SER A 68 -4.92 9.08 0.92
CA SER A 68 -5.27 8.01 -0.02
C SER A 68 -6.79 7.86 -0.07
N GLY A 69 -7.30 7.43 -1.21
CA GLY A 69 -8.71 7.09 -1.37
C GLY A 69 -8.88 5.98 -2.40
N TRP A 70 -9.77 5.05 -2.12
CA TRP A 70 -10.00 3.85 -2.93
C TRP A 70 -11.49 3.50 -2.96
N ASP A 71 -11.84 2.64 -3.91
CA ASP A 71 -13.13 1.98 -3.96
C ASP A 71 -12.94 0.52 -3.56
N GLU A 72 -13.98 -0.16 -3.09
CA GLU A 72 -13.94 -1.59 -2.80
C GLU A 72 -14.74 -2.36 -3.86
N ASP A 73 -14.22 -3.52 -4.26
CA ASP A 73 -14.98 -4.46 -5.09
C ASP A 73 -15.96 -5.31 -4.25
N ALA A 74 -16.60 -6.31 -4.86
CA ALA A 74 -17.63 -7.11 -4.19
C ALA A 74 -17.05 -8.00 -3.07
N GLU A 75 -15.75 -8.25 -3.12
CA GLU A 75 -14.98 -9.05 -2.19
C GLU A 75 -14.41 -8.20 -1.05
N GLY A 76 -14.47 -6.87 -1.17
CA GLY A 76 -13.91 -5.91 -0.22
C GLY A 76 -12.45 -5.59 -0.48
N ASP A 77 -11.92 -5.93 -1.66
CA ASP A 77 -10.54 -5.63 -2.03
C ASP A 77 -10.41 -4.20 -2.55
N GLU A 78 -9.30 -3.53 -2.21
CA GLU A 78 -9.04 -2.14 -2.62
C GLU A 78 -8.84 -2.03 -4.14
N THR A 79 -9.60 -1.15 -4.78
CA THR A 79 -9.56 -0.88 -6.23
C THR A 79 -9.51 0.62 -6.52
N ASP A 80 -9.02 0.98 -7.71
CA ASP A 80 -8.86 2.37 -8.17
C ASP A 80 -8.21 3.29 -7.11
N VAL A 81 -7.10 2.83 -6.54
CA VAL A 81 -6.38 3.52 -5.47
C VAL A 81 -5.78 4.81 -5.99
N TRP A 82 -6.16 5.93 -5.37
CA TRP A 82 -5.60 7.24 -5.61
C TRP A 82 -4.79 7.70 -4.39
N SER A 83 -3.68 8.38 -4.64
CA SER A 83 -2.90 9.03 -3.59
C SER A 83 -2.47 10.45 -3.98
N SER A 84 -2.61 11.36 -3.03
CA SER A 84 -2.26 12.78 -3.16
C SER A 84 -0.75 13.06 -3.20
N ALA A 85 -0.41 14.35 -3.33
CA ALA A 85 0.89 14.87 -2.89
C ALA A 85 1.04 14.75 -1.37
N CYS A 86 2.27 14.84 -0.87
CA CYS A 86 2.54 14.82 0.56
C CYS A 86 2.40 16.22 1.16
N TYR A 87 2.01 16.31 2.42
CA TYR A 87 1.87 17.55 3.19
C TYR A 87 2.78 17.49 4.42
N ALA A 88 3.53 18.55 4.68
CA ALA A 88 4.37 18.64 5.88
C ALA A 88 3.53 18.87 7.14
N ASP A 89 2.38 19.55 7.03
CA ASP A 89 1.49 19.86 8.15
C ASP A 89 0.20 19.02 8.09
N PHE A 90 -0.17 18.44 9.23
CA PHE A 90 -1.39 17.64 9.35
C PHE A 90 -2.65 18.45 9.10
N SER A 91 -2.73 19.69 9.61
CA SER A 91 -3.93 20.51 9.48
C SER A 91 -4.17 20.92 8.02
N GLU A 92 -3.10 21.20 7.27
CA GLU A 92 -3.16 21.39 5.82
C GLU A 92 -3.63 20.13 5.10
N ALA A 93 -3.08 18.97 5.46
CA ALA A 93 -3.45 17.70 4.88
C ALA A 93 -4.94 17.39 5.12
N GLN A 94 -5.44 17.63 6.34
CA GLN A 94 -6.85 17.43 6.68
C GLN A 94 -7.77 18.35 5.88
N ARG A 95 -7.43 19.65 5.76
CA ARG A 95 -8.20 20.58 4.93
C ARG A 95 -8.23 20.14 3.47
N ALA A 96 -7.10 19.65 2.95
CA ALA A 96 -7.02 19.13 1.60
C ALA A 96 -7.85 17.85 1.42
N MET A 97 -7.86 16.94 2.40
CA MET A 97 -8.70 15.74 2.40
C MET A 97 -10.18 16.12 2.32
N ASP A 98 -10.65 17.03 3.18
CA ASP A 98 -12.04 17.47 3.20
C ASP A 98 -12.45 18.13 1.87
N ALA A 99 -11.56 18.92 1.27
CA ALA A 99 -11.78 19.52 -0.04
C ALA A 99 -11.81 18.46 -1.16
N THR A 100 -10.97 17.43 -1.07
CA THR A 100 -10.87 16.36 -2.07
C THR A 100 -12.07 15.43 -2.02
N LYS A 101 -12.54 15.05 -0.83
CA LYS A 101 -13.77 14.27 -0.62
C LYS A 101 -15.01 14.90 -1.24
N ARG A 102 -15.04 16.24 -1.38
CA ARG A 102 -16.15 16.95 -2.05
C ARG A 102 -16.07 16.90 -3.58
N ARG A 103 -14.91 16.59 -4.14
CA ARG A 103 -14.62 16.61 -5.58
C ARG A 103 -14.53 15.21 -6.18
N MET A 104 -14.14 14.23 -5.38
CA MET A 104 -13.96 12.85 -5.79
C MET A 104 -14.96 11.97 -5.06
N ASN A 105 -15.56 11.05 -5.79
CA ASN A 105 -16.48 10.07 -5.24
C ASN A 105 -15.74 8.75 -5.00
N LYS A 106 -14.92 8.70 -3.95
CA LYS A 106 -14.30 7.46 -3.45
C LYS A 106 -15.07 6.96 -2.24
N GLN A 107 -15.21 5.65 -2.14
CA GLN A 107 -15.90 5.00 -1.02
C GLN A 107 -15.12 5.19 0.28
N GLU A 108 -13.82 4.89 0.27
CA GLU A 108 -12.98 4.88 1.44
C GLU A 108 -11.82 5.88 1.33
N TRP A 109 -11.34 6.33 2.49
CA TRP A 109 -10.32 7.36 2.59
C TRP A 109 -9.43 7.21 3.83
N SER A 110 -8.13 7.38 3.64
CA SER A 110 -7.14 7.48 4.72
C SER A 110 -6.38 8.80 4.68
N LEU A 111 -5.93 9.23 5.86
CA LEU A 111 -4.93 10.28 6.01
C LEU A 111 -3.76 9.71 6.83
N ASP A 112 -2.74 9.26 6.12
CA ASP A 112 -1.63 8.51 6.69
C ASP A 112 -0.46 9.43 7.01
N ALA A 113 0.16 9.25 8.19
CA ALA A 113 1.42 9.86 8.55
C ALA A 113 2.59 8.91 8.22
N TRP A 114 3.60 9.43 7.52
CA TRP A 114 4.74 8.67 7.02
C TRP A 114 6.04 9.23 7.52
N VAL A 115 6.89 8.33 8.03
CA VAL A 115 8.30 8.60 8.34
C VAL A 115 9.15 7.52 7.66
N GLY A 116 9.72 7.85 6.50
CA GLY A 116 10.61 6.94 5.77
C GLY A 116 9.90 5.70 5.18
N GLN A 117 10.38 4.50 5.54
CA GLN A 117 9.95 3.23 4.96
C GLN A 117 9.25 2.33 5.98
N ARG A 118 8.34 1.48 5.50
CA ARG A 118 7.89 0.30 6.23
C ARG A 118 9.06 -0.70 6.30
N HIS A 119 9.21 -1.38 7.43
CA HIS A 119 10.30 -2.33 7.69
C HIS A 119 9.76 -3.75 7.71
N TRP A 120 9.27 -4.23 6.56
CA TRP A 120 8.67 -5.56 6.47
C TRP A 120 9.78 -6.61 6.57
N THR A 121 9.69 -7.49 7.56
CA THR A 121 10.64 -8.60 7.76
C THR A 121 10.11 -9.93 7.25
N GLU A 122 8.79 -10.10 7.23
CA GLU A 122 8.13 -11.37 6.89
C GLU A 122 7.46 -11.36 5.51
N GLY A 123 7.34 -10.19 4.87
CA GLY A 123 6.79 -10.06 3.54
C GLY A 123 5.33 -10.51 3.42
N PHE A 124 5.05 -11.41 2.47
CA PHE A 124 3.71 -11.96 2.26
C PHE A 124 3.73 -13.44 1.90
N VAL A 125 2.62 -14.14 2.15
CA VAL A 125 2.40 -15.54 1.76
C VAL A 125 1.09 -15.65 0.98
N ARG A 126 1.03 -16.58 0.02
CA ARG A 126 -0.22 -16.87 -0.71
C ARG A 126 -1.05 -17.85 0.09
N VAL A 127 -2.27 -17.45 0.42
CA VAL A 127 -3.27 -18.36 0.95
C VAL A 127 -4.06 -18.91 -0.23
N PHE A 128 -3.86 -20.19 -0.56
CA PHE A 128 -4.75 -20.89 -1.46
C PHE A 128 -5.98 -21.31 -0.65
N LEU A 129 -7.10 -20.59 -0.84
CA LEU A 129 -8.39 -21.07 -0.34
C LEU A 129 -8.73 -22.36 -1.09
N GLN A 130 -8.57 -23.50 -0.43
CA GLN A 130 -9.25 -24.72 -0.87
C GLN A 130 -10.75 -24.45 -0.73
N ASN A 131 -11.49 -24.58 -1.82
CA ASN A 131 -12.94 -24.44 -1.84
C ASN A 131 -13.55 -25.23 -0.67
N LYS A 132 -14.36 -24.56 0.17
CA LYS A 132 -15.26 -25.22 1.13
C LYS A 132 -16.38 -25.95 0.36
N SER A 133 -16.03 -27.01 -0.33
CA SER A 133 -16.97 -27.91 -1.00
C SER A 133 -16.64 -29.36 -0.69
N ASP A 134 -16.38 -29.65 0.59
CA ASP A 134 -16.48 -31.00 1.15
C ASP A 134 -17.33 -30.92 2.41
N LYS A 135 -18.63 -30.64 2.25
CA LYS A 135 -19.61 -31.16 3.20
C LYS A 135 -19.83 -32.61 2.81
N THR A 136 -19.02 -33.49 3.39
CA THR A 136 -19.23 -34.94 3.30
C THR A 136 -20.59 -35.24 3.90
N SER A 137 -21.52 -35.63 3.04
CA SER A 137 -22.75 -36.33 3.39
C SER A 137 -22.39 -37.55 4.22
N ILE A 138 -22.64 -37.51 5.53
CA ILE A 138 -22.78 -38.74 6.30
C ILE A 138 -24.25 -39.12 6.19
N SER A 139 -24.52 -40.01 5.24
CA SER A 139 -25.70 -40.87 5.25
C SER A 139 -25.59 -41.77 6.48
N GLU A 140 -26.43 -41.54 7.49
CA GLU A 140 -26.72 -42.55 8.50
C GLU A 140 -27.63 -43.61 7.88
N GLU A 141 -27.04 -44.70 7.38
CA GLU A 141 -27.72 -45.99 7.21
C GLU A 141 -27.27 -46.95 8.31
N ILE A 142 -28.19 -47.14 9.28
CA ILE A 142 -28.63 -48.41 9.88
C ILE A 142 -27.58 -49.32 10.53
N LYS A 143 -27.74 -49.49 11.85
CA LYS A 143 -28.02 -50.81 12.46
C LYS A 143 -28.92 -50.67 13.69
#